data_AF-A0A3D5HY97-F1
#
_entry.id   AF-A0A3D5HY97-F1
#
_cell.length_a   1.000
_cell.length_b   1.000
_cell.length_c   1.000
_cell.angle_alpha   90.00
_cell.angle_beta   90.00
_cell.angle_gamma   90.00
#
_symmetry.space_group_name_H-M   'P 1'
#
loop_
_entity.id
_entity.type
_entity.pdbx_description
1 polymer ?
#
loop_
_entity_poly.entity_id
_entity_poly.type
_entity_poly.pdbx_seq_one_letter_code
_entity_poly.pdbx_strand_id
1 'polypeptide(L)'
;MSAERLNLLWGITMASGATAQLVAKLTSLQAVVLLLVSGLVVGRAGFHWVEPLDLGSSLGTVVGLLVSLVLFEGGLKLRLPGGELRTAVLRIVAVRLLVAFGGAFLAAHWLAGLNWSLAAVFSAIVLATGPTVVNP
;
A
#
# COMPACT_ATOMS: atom_id res chain seq x y z
N MET A 1 -25.63 -7.25 10.67
CA MET A 1 -25.51 -7.02 9.21
C MET A 1 -25.86 -8.33 8.50
N SER A 2 -26.72 -8.32 7.47
CA SER A 2 -27.08 -9.55 6.76
C SER A 2 -25.90 -10.06 5.91
N ALA A 3 -25.80 -11.38 5.74
CA ALA A 3 -24.76 -12.00 4.91
C ALA A 3 -24.80 -11.50 3.46
N GLU A 4 -26.00 -11.25 2.94
CA GLU A 4 -26.22 -10.71 1.61
C GLU A 4 -25.61 -9.30 1.43
N ARG A 5 -25.80 -8.40 2.40
CA ARG A 5 -25.19 -7.06 2.35
C ARG A 5 -23.67 -7.14 2.38
N LEU A 6 -23.11 -8.02 3.20
CA LEU A 6 -21.66 -8.23 3.26
C LEU A 6 -21.11 -8.73 1.91
N ASN A 7 -21.78 -9.69 1.28
CA ASN A 7 -21.39 -10.21 -0.03
C ASN A 7 -21.46 -9.12 -1.11
N LEU A 8 -22.49 -8.26 -1.08
CA LEU A 8 -22.61 -7.12 -1.99
C LEU A 8 -21.49 -6.09 -1.79
N LEU A 9 -21.13 -5.78 -0.54
CA LEU A 9 -20.02 -4.86 -0.24
C LEU A 9 -18.69 -5.41 -0.77
N TRP A 10 -18.41 -6.69 -0.56
CA TRP A 10 -17.23 -7.35 -1.14
C TRP A 10 -17.27 -7.35 -2.67
N GLY A 11 -18.44 -7.63 -3.26
CA GLY A 11 -18.65 -7.62 -4.70
C GLY A 11 -18.36 -6.24 -5.32
N ILE A 12 -18.91 -5.17 -4.75
CA ILE A 12 -18.68 -3.79 -5.20
C ILE A 12 -17.20 -3.41 -5.04
N THR A 13 -16.58 -3.77 -3.91
CA THR A 13 -15.15 -3.49 -3.66
C THR A 13 -14.25 -4.17 -4.70
N MET A 14 -14.49 -5.44 -4.99
CA MET A 14 -13.72 -6.19 -5.98
C MET A 14 -13.99 -5.72 -7.40
N ALA A 15 -15.26 -5.46 -7.76
CA ALA A 15 -15.63 -4.96 -9.07
C ALA A 15 -15.00 -3.58 -9.35
N SER A 16 -15.11 -2.64 -8.41
CA SER A 16 -14.51 -1.30 -8.57
C SER A 16 -12.99 -1.34 -8.68
N GLY A 17 -12.31 -2.22 -7.93
CA GLY A 17 -10.87 -2.46 -8.06
C GLY A 17 -10.49 -3.09 -9.40
N ALA A 18 -11.25 -4.09 -9.86
CA ALA A 18 -11.02 -4.76 -11.14
C ALA A 18 -11.25 -3.80 -12.32
N THR A 19 -12.30 -2.98 -12.29
CA THR A 19 -12.55 -1.94 -13.29
C THR A 19 -11.44 -0.90 -13.30
N ALA A 20 -10.97 -0.44 -12.14
CA ALA A 20 -9.84 0.48 -12.06
C ALA A 20 -8.56 -0.12 -12.67
N GLN A 21 -8.27 -1.40 -12.40
CA GLN A 21 -7.14 -2.09 -13.02
C GLN A 21 -7.30 -2.29 -14.53
N LEU A 22 -8.52 -2.59 -15.00
CA LEU A 22 -8.79 -2.71 -16.43
C LEU A 22 -8.56 -1.37 -17.14
N VAL A 23 -9.08 -0.28 -16.57
CA VAL A 23 -8.87 1.07 -17.09
C VAL A 23 -7.39 1.44 -17.07
N ALA A 24 -6.65 1.09 -16.01
CA ALA A 24 -5.20 1.32 -15.94
C ALA A 24 -4.47 0.66 -17.11
N LYS A 25 -4.82 -0.59 -17.43
CA LYS A 25 -4.24 -1.32 -18.56
C LYS A 25 -4.58 -0.69 -19.92
N LEU A 26 -5.78 -0.12 -20.06
CA LEU A 26 -6.24 0.52 -21.30
C LEU A 26 -5.66 1.92 -21.51
N THR A 27 -5.42 2.66 -20.43
CA THR A 27 -5.04 4.09 -20.46
C THR A 27 -3.56 4.34 -20.20
N SER A 28 -2.78 3.29 -19.92
CA SER A 28 -1.36 3.37 -19.50
C SER A 28 -1.13 4.24 -18.26
N LEU A 29 -2.19 4.56 -17.51
CA LEU A 29 -2.11 5.27 -16.25
C LEU A 29 -1.64 4.33 -15.14
N GLN A 30 -0.93 4.88 -14.16
CA GLN A 30 -0.49 4.13 -12.99
C GLN A 30 -1.69 3.57 -12.22
N ALA A 31 -1.76 2.24 -12.09
CA ALA A 31 -2.88 1.56 -11.46
C ALA A 31 -3.17 2.05 -10.03
N VAL A 32 -2.13 2.40 -9.26
CA VAL A 32 -2.27 2.92 -7.89
C VAL A 32 -3.13 4.20 -7.86
N VAL A 33 -2.95 5.11 -8.82
CA VAL A 33 -3.71 6.35 -8.88
C VAL A 33 -5.19 6.05 -9.12
N LEU A 34 -5.49 5.18 -10.08
CA LEU A 34 -6.86 4.79 -10.40
C LEU A 34 -7.54 3.99 -9.28
N LEU A 35 -6.79 3.13 -8.59
CA LEU A 35 -7.27 2.40 -7.42
C LEU A 35 -7.62 3.34 -6.27
N LEU A 36 -6.78 4.35 -6.01
CA LEU A 36 -7.05 5.36 -4.98
C LEU A 36 -8.28 6.20 -5.32
N VAL A 37 -8.40 6.66 -6.58
CA VAL A 37 -9.58 7.41 -7.04
C VAL A 37 -10.84 6.55 -6.95
N SER A 38 -10.78 5.30 -7.41
CA SER A 38 -11.90 4.36 -7.31
C SER A 38 -12.33 4.15 -5.85
N GLY A 39 -11.38 3.94 -4.94
CA GLY A 39 -11.66 3.83 -3.51
C GLY A 39 -12.24 5.10 -2.89
N LEU A 40 -11.74 6.28 -3.29
CA LEU A 40 -12.28 7.57 -2.83
C LEU A 40 -13.74 7.78 -3.29
N VAL A 41 -14.02 7.45 -4.55
CA VAL A 41 -15.34 7.60 -5.19
C VAL A 41 -16.36 6.61 -4.63
N VAL A 42 -15.98 5.34 -4.46
CA VAL A 42 -16.89 4.31 -3.91
C VAL A 42 -17.04 4.45 -2.39
N GLY A 43 -16.00 4.95 -1.73
CA GLY A 43 -15.95 5.12 -0.29
C GLY A 43 -16.67 6.37 0.23
N ARG A 44 -16.40 6.68 1.50
CA ARG A 44 -17.03 7.77 2.26
C ARG A 44 -16.77 9.19 1.74
N ALA A 45 -15.94 9.36 0.71
CA ALA A 45 -15.66 10.68 0.14
C ALA A 45 -16.45 10.94 -1.15
N GLY A 46 -17.03 9.90 -1.76
CA GLY A 46 -17.85 10.00 -2.96
C GLY A 46 -19.28 9.54 -2.70
N PHE A 47 -19.59 8.31 -3.11
CA PHE A 47 -20.94 7.74 -3.07
C PHE A 47 -21.30 7.06 -1.74
N HIS A 48 -20.34 6.86 -0.84
CA HIS A 48 -20.54 6.17 0.45
C HIS A 48 -21.15 4.77 0.31
N TRP A 49 -20.86 4.06 -0.79
CA TRP A 49 -21.37 2.71 -1.01
C TRP A 49 -20.65 1.66 -0.17
N VAL A 50 -19.35 1.87 0.05
CA VAL A 50 -18.52 0.95 0.84
C VAL A 50 -17.84 1.72 1.97
N GLU A 51 -18.11 1.31 3.20
CA GLU A 51 -17.33 1.71 4.38
C GLU A 51 -16.41 0.54 4.74
N PRO A 52 -15.07 0.73 4.82
CA PRO A 52 -14.15 -0.37 5.09
C PRO A 52 -14.45 -1.14 6.39
N LEU A 53 -14.99 -0.45 7.40
CA LEU A 53 -15.37 -1.06 8.68
C LEU A 53 -16.58 -2.01 8.55
N ASP A 54 -17.43 -1.80 7.55
CA ASP A 54 -18.57 -2.67 7.24
C ASP A 54 -18.15 -3.96 6.53
N LEU A 55 -16.92 -4.08 6.02
CA LEU A 55 -16.40 -5.34 5.45
C LEU A 55 -16.12 -6.41 6.51
N GLY A 56 -16.19 -6.03 7.80
CA GLY A 56 -16.10 -6.93 8.93
C GLY A 56 -14.66 -7.36 9.28
N SER A 57 -14.55 -8.27 10.23
CA SER A 57 -13.26 -8.76 10.74
C SER A 57 -12.44 -9.54 9.71
N SER A 58 -13.07 -10.04 8.65
CA SER A 58 -12.39 -10.76 7.56
C SER A 58 -11.52 -9.85 6.70
N LEU A 59 -11.76 -8.53 6.69
CA LEU A 59 -10.94 -7.58 5.93
C LEU A 59 -9.46 -7.66 6.35
N GLY A 60 -9.18 -7.70 7.65
CA GLY A 60 -7.82 -7.80 8.17
C GLY A 60 -7.13 -9.09 7.73
N THR A 61 -7.84 -10.22 7.76
CA THR A 61 -7.32 -11.50 7.30
C THR A 61 -7.01 -11.48 5.80
N VAL A 62 -7.94 -10.96 4.98
CA VAL A 62 -7.75 -10.87 3.52
C VAL A 62 -6.58 -9.94 3.18
N VAL A 63 -6.50 -8.77 3.80
CA VAL A 63 -5.39 -7.83 3.60
C VAL A 63 -4.06 -8.48 4.02
N GLY A 64 -4.01 -9.16 5.17
CA GLY A 64 -2.81 -9.87 5.61
C GLY A 64 -2.36 -10.96 4.63
N LEU A 65 -3.30 -11.74 4.10
CA LEU A 65 -3.02 -12.75 3.07
C LEU A 65 -2.50 -12.12 1.77
N LEU A 66 -3.14 -11.04 1.30
CA LEU A 66 -2.73 -10.34 0.08
C LEU A 66 -1.36 -9.66 0.23
N VAL A 67 -1.10 -9.01 1.36
CA VAL A 67 0.21 -8.40 1.65
C VAL A 67 1.29 -9.48 1.71
N SER A 68 1.02 -10.59 2.40
CA SER A 68 1.94 -11.73 2.46
C SER A 68 2.22 -12.29 1.06
N LEU A 69 1.18 -12.46 0.24
CA LEU A 69 1.32 -12.94 -1.14
C LEU A 69 2.19 -12.02 -1.99
N VAL A 70 1.97 -10.70 -1.94
CA VAL A 70 2.76 -9.72 -2.71
C VAL A 70 4.22 -9.70 -2.25
N LEU A 71 4.48 -9.77 -0.95
CA LEU A 71 5.85 -9.86 -0.41
C LEU A 71 6.52 -11.17 -0.82
N PHE A 72 5.78 -12.28 -0.82
CA PHE A 72 6.27 -13.57 -1.25
C PHE A 72 6.60 -13.59 -2.74
N GLU A 73 5.72 -13.07 -3.60
CA GLU A 73 5.97 -12.94 -5.03
C GLU A 73 7.20 -12.08 -5.32
N GLY A 74 7.34 -10.96 -4.62
CA GLY A 74 8.53 -10.09 -4.71
C GLY A 74 9.81 -10.81 -4.27
N GLY A 75 9.74 -11.58 -3.18
CA GLY A 75 10.85 -12.38 -2.66
C GLY A 75 11.27 -13.51 -3.61
N LEU A 76 10.34 -14.22 -4.24
CA LEU A 76 10.64 -15.28 -5.21
C LEU A 76 11.30 -14.75 -6.48
N LYS A 77 10.96 -13.52 -6.90
CA LYS A 77 11.57 -12.86 -8.07
C LYS A 77 12.92 -12.21 -7.74
N LEU A 78 13.30 -12.12 -6.47
CA LEU A 78 14.52 -11.47 -6.02
C LEU A 78 15.76 -12.28 -6.44
N ARG A 79 16.62 -11.66 -7.24
CA ARG A 79 17.95 -12.21 -7.55
C ARG A 79 18.96 -11.61 -6.59
N LEU A 80 19.57 -12.44 -5.74
CA LEU A 80 20.59 -11.98 -4.81
C LEU A 80 21.84 -11.53 -5.59
N PRO A 81 22.23 -10.26 -5.48
CA PRO A 81 23.43 -9.77 -6.15
C PRO A 81 24.69 -10.40 -5.52
N GLY A 82 25.69 -10.68 -6.35
CA GLY A 82 27.04 -11.10 -5.93
C GLY A 82 28.03 -9.93 -5.87
N GLY A 83 29.16 -10.14 -5.18
CA GLY A 83 30.31 -9.23 -5.20
C GLY A 83 30.00 -7.79 -4.77
N GLU A 84 30.46 -6.82 -5.58
CA GLU A 84 30.35 -5.38 -5.29
C GLU A 84 28.90 -4.87 -5.30
N LEU A 85 28.04 -5.44 -6.15
CA LEU A 85 26.64 -5.03 -6.27
C LEU A 85 25.88 -5.30 -4.95
N ARG A 86 26.20 -6.39 -4.25
CA ARG A 86 25.66 -6.68 -2.92
C ARG A 86 26.02 -5.59 -1.92
N THR A 87 27.29 -5.19 -1.88
CA THR A 87 27.78 -4.15 -0.97
C THR A 87 27.15 -2.79 -1.28
N ALA A 88 26.99 -2.46 -2.56
CA ALA A 88 26.31 -1.24 -2.99
C ALA A 88 24.84 -1.21 -2.53
N VAL A 89 24.09 -2.29 -2.75
CA VAL A 89 22.69 -2.41 -2.31
C VAL A 89 22.58 -2.28 -0.79
N LEU A 90 23.44 -2.95 -0.03
CA LEU A 90 23.43 -2.86 1.43
C LEU A 90 23.73 -1.43 1.92
N ARG A 91 24.69 -0.73 1.29
CA ARG A 91 24.97 0.68 1.60
C ARG A 91 23.76 1.57 1.31
N ILE A 92 23.11 1.39 0.16
CA ILE A 92 21.91 2.16 -0.21
C ILE A 92 20.79 1.93 0.80
N VAL A 93 20.53 0.67 1.17
CA VAL A 93 19.49 0.32 2.15
C VAL A 93 19.81 0.91 3.53
N ALA A 94 21.05 0.80 3.99
CA ALA A 94 21.47 1.36 5.29
C ALA A 94 21.40 2.88 5.32
N VAL A 95 21.87 3.56 4.27
CA VAL A 95 21.78 5.02 4.15
C VAL A 95 20.32 5.45 4.09
N ARG A 96 19.46 4.74 3.35
CA ARG A 96 18.03 5.03 3.31
C ARG A 96 17.37 4.87 4.68
N LEU A 97 17.74 3.83 5.42
CA LEU A 97 17.24 3.62 6.77
C LEU A 97 17.70 4.73 7.73
N LEU A 98 18.91 5.27 7.60
CA LEU A 98 19.34 6.36 8.50
C LEU A 98 18.73 7.71 8.08
N VAL A 99 18.84 8.06 6.80
CA VAL A 99 18.48 9.39 6.30
C VAL A 99 16.98 9.52 6.11
N ALA A 100 16.34 8.59 5.38
CA ALA A 100 14.92 8.74 5.05
C ALA A 100 14.03 8.43 6.25
N PHE A 101 14.31 7.38 7.02
CA PHE A 101 13.54 7.10 8.25
C PHE A 101 13.79 8.17 9.30
N GLY A 102 15.06 8.51 9.59
CA GLY A 102 15.39 9.53 10.59
C GLY A 102 14.83 10.90 10.21
N GLY A 103 14.95 11.28 8.93
CA GLY A 103 14.37 12.51 8.41
C GLY A 103 12.84 12.52 8.51
N ALA A 104 12.16 11.45 8.07
CA ALA A 104 10.70 11.35 8.18
C ALA A 104 10.23 11.35 9.64
N PHE A 105 10.98 10.73 10.54
CA PHE A 105 10.66 10.64 11.96
C PHE A 105 10.70 12.01 12.64
N LEU A 106 11.80 12.73 12.42
CA LEU A 106 11.98 14.08 12.94
C LEU A 106 10.99 15.06 12.29
N ALA A 107 10.79 14.96 10.98
CA ALA A 107 9.80 15.78 10.26
C ALA A 107 8.37 15.51 10.76
N ALA A 108 7.99 14.25 10.97
CA ALA A 108 6.67 13.89 11.46
C ALA A 108 6.42 14.39 12.89
N HIS A 109 7.45 14.34 13.75
CA HIS A 109 7.35 14.88 15.10
C HIS A 109 7.27 16.42 15.10
N TRP A 110 8.18 17.10 14.41
CA TRP A 110 8.30 18.56 14.49
C TRP A 110 7.40 19.35 13.54
N LEU A 111 7.13 18.85 12.34
CA LEU A 111 6.28 19.55 11.35
C LEU A 111 4.80 19.18 11.50
N ALA A 112 4.51 17.90 11.77
CA ALA A 112 3.14 17.41 11.90
C ALA A 112 2.66 17.27 13.36
N GLY A 113 3.53 17.53 14.35
CA GLY A 113 3.18 17.50 15.76
C GLY A 113 2.83 16.10 16.30
N LEU A 114 3.20 15.03 15.59
CA LEU A 114 2.92 13.67 16.03
C LEU A 114 3.77 13.33 17.25
N ASN A 115 3.24 12.60 18.22
CA ASN A 115 4.09 12.10 19.31
C ASN A 115 5.17 11.14 18.77
N TRP A 116 6.24 10.93 19.54
CA TRP A 116 7.38 10.11 19.11
C TRP A 116 6.98 8.69 18.64
N SER A 117 6.06 8.01 19.33
CA SER A 117 5.62 6.67 18.94
C SER A 117 4.90 6.67 17.58
N LEU A 118 4.01 7.63 17.36
CA LEU A 118 3.27 7.75 16.11
C LEU A 118 4.16 8.23 14.95
N ALA A 119 5.11 9.13 15.22
CA ALA A 119 6.11 9.55 14.26
C ALA A 119 6.97 8.36 13.79
N ALA A 120 7.34 7.44 14.69
CA ALA A 120 8.07 6.22 14.34
C ALA A 120 7.24 5.30 13.43
N VAL A 121 5.96 5.10 13.78
CA VAL A 121 5.04 4.27 12.96
C VAL A 121 4.84 4.89 11.58
N PHE A 122 4.57 6.18 11.50
CA PHE A 122 4.42 6.90 10.24
C PHE A 122 5.67 6.76 9.36
N SER A 123 6.84 6.96 9.95
CA SER A 123 8.12 6.86 9.22
C SER A 123 8.39 5.44 8.73
N ALA A 124 8.02 4.42 9.51
CA ALA A 124 8.14 3.03 9.07
C ALA A 124 7.23 2.72 7.86
N ILE A 125 6.00 3.26 7.87
CA ILE A 125 5.04 3.07 6.77
C ILE A 125 5.54 3.76 5.49
N VAL A 126 5.99 5.01 5.58
CA VAL A 126 6.41 5.80 4.40
C VAL A 126 7.77 5.37 3.85
N LEU A 127 8.64 4.77 4.67
CA LEU A 127 9.93 4.23 4.22
C LEU A 127 9.77 3.07 3.22
N ALA A 128 8.64 2.36 3.26
CA ALA A 128 8.36 1.26 2.37
C ALA A 128 8.17 1.77 0.93
N THR A 129 8.92 1.20 -0.02
CA THR A 129 8.84 1.56 -1.44
C THR A 129 8.52 0.32 -2.25
N GLY A 130 7.47 0.37 -3.08
CA GLY A 130 7.18 -0.67 -4.06
C GLY A 130 7.78 -0.33 -5.42
N PRO A 131 8.31 -1.30 -6.19
CA PRO A 131 8.72 -1.07 -7.59
C PRO A 131 7.51 -0.80 -8.51
N THR A 132 6.30 -1.13 -8.04
CA THR A 132 5.03 -1.04 -8.78
C THR A 132 4.57 0.39 -9.10
N VAL A 133 5.18 1.42 -8.50
CA VAL A 133 4.92 2.82 -8.86
C VAL A 133 5.90 3.37 -9.90
N VAL A 134 7.00 2.67 -10.16
CA VAL A 134 8.08 3.14 -11.05
C VAL A 134 8.01 2.44 -12.41
N ASN A 135 7.57 1.18 -12.44
CA ASN A 135 7.39 0.41 -13.67
C ASN A 135 5.90 0.34 -14.03
N PRO A 136 5.47 0.83 -15.21
CA PRO A 136 4.09 0.73 -15.68
C PRO A 136 3.66 -0.71 -15.98
#